data_AF-A0A9D2AV08-F1
#
_entry.id   AF-A0A9D2AV08-F1
#
_cell.length_a   1.000
_cell.length_b   1.000
_cell.length_c   1.000
_cell.angle_alpha   90.00
_cell.angle_beta   90.00
_cell.angle_gamma   90.00
#
_symmetry.space_group_name_H-M   'P 1'
#
loop_
_entity.id
_entity.type
_entity.pdbx_description
1 polymer ?
#
loop_
_entity_poly.entity_id
_entity_poly.type
_entity_poly.pdbx_seq_one_letter_code
_entity_poly.pdbx_strand_id
1 'polypeptide(L)'
;MALIECPNCKRKISDTQPACIHCGYLLLKENFSAEAEGEDEKESEKKQFDDIERSEQTALWDEFYHIHPKYRKVKNKMLQQEKLQKWRVVDLIMFILLLIGGRFLIDEEKIVSVQLFYGGTALYVLFCLRMVVTAIVLKILLSKNKKRWLIVLKRFQQWLSEKKQIEYTVKFETIKQKRYFECIDLKSEYY
;
A
#
# COMPACT_ATOMS: atom_id res chain seq x y z
N MET A 1 -33.99 51.04 -5.88
CA MET A 1 -34.18 49.82 -5.08
C MET A 1 -34.93 48.81 -5.95
N ALA A 2 -34.24 47.80 -6.48
CA ALA A 2 -34.90 46.74 -7.24
C ALA A 2 -35.38 45.66 -6.26
N LEU A 3 -36.63 45.21 -6.41
CA LEU A 3 -37.11 44.00 -5.72
C LEU A 3 -36.79 42.81 -6.61
N ILE A 4 -36.10 41.82 -6.04
CA ILE A 4 -35.86 40.53 -6.69
C ILE A 4 -36.87 39.51 -6.17
N GLU A 5 -37.17 38.48 -6.95
CA GLU A 5 -37.99 37.37 -6.49
C GLU A 5 -37.09 36.28 -5.88
N CYS A 6 -37.43 35.84 -4.67
CA CYS A 6 -36.70 34.74 -4.04
C CYS A 6 -36.85 33.46 -4.89
N PRO A 7 -35.76 32.77 -5.26
CA PRO A 7 -35.83 31.57 -6.09
C PRO A 7 -36.54 30.40 -5.39
N ASN A 8 -36.57 30.41 -4.06
CA ASN A 8 -37.20 29.35 -3.26
C ASN A 8 -38.70 29.60 -3.03
N CYS A 9 -39.06 30.75 -2.45
CA CYS A 9 -40.45 31.03 -2.06
C CYS A 9 -41.21 31.95 -3.04
N LYS A 10 -40.57 32.42 -4.12
CA LYS A 10 -41.12 33.30 -5.17
C LYS A 10 -41.76 34.60 -4.66
N ARG A 11 -41.40 35.02 -3.45
CA ARG A 11 -41.85 36.30 -2.87
C ARG A 11 -40.85 37.38 -3.22
N LYS A 12 -41.35 38.59 -3.41
CA LYS A 12 -40.55 39.79 -3.68
C LYS A 12 -39.81 40.21 -2.43
N ILE A 13 -38.51 40.39 -2.56
CA ILE A 13 -37.58 40.75 -1.48
C ILE A 13 -36.59 41.80 -1.99
N SER A 14 -35.92 42.48 -1.07
CA SER A 14 -34.93 43.50 -1.43
C SER A 14 -33.63 42.85 -1.92
N ASP A 15 -33.07 43.34 -3.03
CA ASP A 15 -31.79 42.89 -3.62
C ASP A 15 -30.55 43.12 -2.72
N THR A 16 -30.73 43.79 -1.58
CA THR A 16 -29.66 44.07 -0.61
C THR A 16 -29.59 43.07 0.54
N GLN A 17 -30.55 42.15 0.65
CA GLN A 17 -30.59 41.23 1.78
C GLN A 17 -29.82 39.93 1.48
N PRO A 18 -28.90 39.51 2.37
CA PRO A 18 -28.11 38.30 2.17
C PRO A 18 -28.94 37.02 2.30
N ALA A 19 -30.16 37.13 2.86
CA ALA A 19 -31.09 36.03 3.02
C ALA A 19 -32.54 36.50 2.84
N CYS A 20 -33.40 35.61 2.36
CA CYS A 20 -34.83 35.85 2.26
C CYS A 20 -35.47 35.90 3.66
N ILE A 21 -36.13 37.00 4.03
CA ILE A 21 -36.84 37.14 5.32
C ILE A 21 -37.95 36.08 5.48
N HIS A 22 -38.55 35.62 4.39
CA HIS A 22 -39.72 34.73 4.45
C HIS A 22 -39.37 33.25 4.58
N CYS A 23 -38.21 32.81 4.07
CA CYS A 23 -37.86 31.38 4.06
C CYS A 23 -36.42 31.08 4.49
N GLY A 24 -35.61 32.10 4.79
CA GLY A 24 -34.21 31.94 5.21
C GLY A 24 -33.23 31.56 4.10
N TYR A 25 -33.66 31.51 2.84
CA TYR A 25 -32.80 31.15 1.71
C TYR A 25 -31.72 32.21 1.46
N LEU A 26 -30.44 31.82 1.42
CA LEU A 26 -29.29 32.71 1.23
C LEU A 26 -29.18 33.18 -0.22
N LEU A 27 -29.01 34.48 -0.40
CA LEU A 27 -28.91 35.18 -1.69
C LEU A 27 -27.54 35.84 -1.73
N LEU A 28 -26.49 35.01 -1.69
CA LEU A 28 -25.11 35.49 -1.78
C LEU A 28 -24.89 36.04 -3.19
N LYS A 29 -24.85 37.37 -3.29
CA LYS A 29 -24.42 38.07 -4.49
C LYS A 29 -22.89 38.18 -4.40
N GLU A 30 -22.19 37.26 -5.04
CA GLU A 30 -20.75 37.35 -5.26
C GLU A 30 -20.46 38.69 -5.95
N ASN A 31 -19.78 39.59 -5.25
CA ASN A 31 -18.87 40.58 -5.83
C ASN A 31 -17.93 41.08 -4.73
N PHE A 32 -16.68 40.64 -4.85
CA PHE A 32 -15.49 41.10 -4.13
C PHE A 32 -15.37 42.63 -4.09
N SER A 33 -15.15 43.18 -2.90
CA SER A 33 -14.30 44.37 -2.72
C SER A 33 -13.65 44.34 -1.33
N ALA A 34 -12.39 43.94 -1.33
CA ALA A 34 -11.27 44.42 -0.54
C ALA A 34 -11.44 44.68 0.99
N GLU A 35 -10.51 44.06 1.73
CA GLU A 35 -9.95 44.50 3.01
C GLU A 35 -10.77 44.25 4.29
N ALA A 36 -10.63 43.04 4.83
CA ALA A 36 -10.49 42.82 6.27
C ALA A 36 -9.78 41.47 6.50
N GLU A 37 -8.57 41.56 7.04
CA GLU A 37 -7.65 40.47 7.37
C GLU A 37 -8.32 39.46 8.31
N GLY A 38 -8.52 38.25 7.80
CA GLY A 38 -8.85 37.05 8.57
C GLY A 38 -7.98 35.93 8.04
N GLU A 39 -7.03 35.48 8.85
CA GLU A 39 -6.02 34.49 8.50
C GLU A 39 -6.65 33.14 8.11
N ASP A 40 -6.64 32.90 6.80
CA ASP A 40 -6.39 31.64 6.11
C ASP A 40 -7.00 30.34 6.69
N GLU A 41 -8.31 30.16 6.52
CA GLU A 41 -8.83 28.83 6.21
C GLU A 41 -8.36 28.45 4.80
N LYS A 42 -7.18 27.82 4.71
CA LYS A 42 -6.75 27.13 3.49
C LYS A 42 -7.75 26.03 3.19
N GLU A 43 -8.60 26.27 2.21
CA GLU A 43 -9.28 25.25 1.44
C GLU A 43 -8.21 24.29 0.90
N SER A 44 -7.98 23.22 1.66
CA SER A 44 -6.88 22.29 1.42
C SER A 44 -7.19 21.50 0.15
N GLU A 45 -6.55 21.89 -0.95
CA GLU A 45 -6.43 21.07 -2.13
C GLU A 45 -5.90 19.69 -1.67
N LYS A 46 -6.76 18.66 -1.73
CA LYS A 46 -6.43 17.34 -1.21
C LYS A 46 -5.28 16.77 -2.03
N LYS A 47 -4.07 16.77 -1.44
CA LYS A 47 -2.88 16.23 -2.11
C LYS A 47 -2.99 14.71 -2.18
N GLN A 48 -2.64 14.15 -3.34
CA GLN A 48 -2.55 12.71 -3.52
C GLN A 48 -1.21 12.22 -2.94
N PHE A 49 -1.23 11.18 -2.12
CA PHE A 49 -0.04 10.66 -1.44
C PHE A 49 1.08 10.24 -2.42
N ASP A 50 0.71 9.75 -3.60
CA ASP A 50 1.65 9.30 -4.62
C ASP A 50 2.46 10.46 -5.24
N ASP A 51 1.95 11.70 -5.15
CA ASP A 51 2.60 12.91 -5.71
C ASP A 51 3.56 13.58 -4.71
N ILE A 52 3.56 13.11 -3.46
CA ILE A 52 4.42 13.62 -2.39
C ILE A 52 5.86 13.11 -2.57
N GLU A 53 6.86 13.91 -2.14
CA GLU A 53 8.26 13.51 -2.20
C GLU A 53 8.51 12.22 -1.40
N ARG A 54 9.39 11.34 -1.90
CA ARG A 54 9.69 10.04 -1.28
C ARG A 54 10.21 10.18 0.17
N SER A 55 10.92 11.25 0.47
CA SER A 55 11.41 11.58 1.82
C SER A 55 10.24 11.80 2.79
N GLU A 56 9.26 12.62 2.40
CA GLU A 56 8.03 12.90 3.16
C GLU A 56 7.13 11.67 3.29
N GLN A 57 6.98 10.87 2.22
CA GLN A 57 6.24 9.60 2.29
C GLN A 57 6.85 8.67 3.36
N THR A 58 8.17 8.61 3.46
CA THR A 58 8.86 7.79 4.46
C THR A 58 8.59 8.31 5.86
N ALA A 59 8.64 9.63 6.06
CA ALA A 59 8.33 10.26 7.34
C ALA A 59 6.88 9.97 7.79
N LEU A 60 5.91 10.04 6.88
CA LEU A 60 4.50 9.71 7.18
C LEU A 60 4.33 8.25 7.62
N TRP A 61 5.03 7.31 6.96
CA TRP A 61 5.05 5.92 7.38
C TRP A 61 5.68 5.74 8.76
N ASP A 62 6.76 6.44 9.05
CA ASP A 62 7.44 6.35 10.33
C ASP A 62 6.60 6.94 11.47
N GLU A 63 5.90 8.06 11.23
CA GLU A 63 4.91 8.63 12.14
C GLU A 63 3.77 7.63 12.40
N PHE A 64 3.23 7.02 11.35
CA PHE A 64 2.21 5.99 11.48
C PHE A 64 2.68 4.79 12.31
N TYR A 65 3.91 4.30 12.10
CA TYR A 65 4.45 3.19 12.89
C TYR A 65 4.80 3.58 14.33
N HIS A 66 5.06 4.85 14.59
CA HIS A 66 5.22 5.36 15.95
C HIS A 66 3.90 5.29 16.72
N ILE A 67 2.79 5.67 16.08
CA ILE A 67 1.44 5.60 16.66
C ILE A 67 0.97 4.13 16.78
N HIS A 68 1.30 3.30 15.79
CA HIS A 68 0.87 1.90 15.72
C HIS A 68 2.07 0.92 15.68
N PRO A 69 2.76 0.69 16.82
CA PRO A 69 3.97 -0.15 16.86
C PRO A 69 3.72 -1.61 16.48
N LYS A 70 2.48 -2.11 16.67
CA LYS A 70 2.06 -3.47 16.27
C LYS A 70 2.32 -3.74 14.78
N TYR A 71 2.13 -2.74 13.92
CA TYR A 71 2.27 -2.90 12.47
C TYR A 71 3.73 -2.81 11.97
N ARG A 72 4.65 -2.27 12.78
CA ARG A 72 6.09 -2.26 12.47
C ARG A 72 6.64 -3.68 12.26
N LYS A 73 6.18 -4.63 13.08
CA LYS A 73 6.55 -6.06 12.94
C LYS A 73 6.09 -6.65 11.60
N VAL A 74 4.98 -6.17 11.03
CA VAL A 74 4.46 -6.65 9.75
C VAL A 74 5.34 -6.14 8.60
N LYS A 75 5.73 -4.86 8.62
CA LYS A 75 6.68 -4.27 7.65
C LYS A 75 8.00 -5.04 7.62
N ASN A 76 8.59 -5.30 8.80
CA ASN A 76 9.85 -6.02 8.89
C ASN A 76 9.75 -7.45 8.34
N LYS A 77 8.63 -8.14 8.55
CA LYS A 77 8.39 -9.48 7.98
C LYS A 77 8.30 -9.47 6.46
N MET A 78 7.69 -8.45 5.87
CA MET A 78 7.63 -8.29 4.41
C MET A 78 9.01 -8.05 3.82
N LEU A 79 9.80 -7.15 4.41
CA LEU A 79 11.19 -6.88 4.01
C LEU A 79 12.08 -8.12 4.13
N GLN A 80 11.93 -8.88 5.22
CA GLN A 80 12.67 -10.12 5.42
C GLN A 80 12.31 -11.18 4.37
N GLN A 81 11.04 -11.25 3.95
CA GLN A 81 10.61 -12.16 2.89
C GLN A 81 11.20 -11.79 1.53
N GLU A 82 11.27 -10.50 1.19
CA GLU A 82 11.92 -10.05 -0.04
C GLU A 82 13.42 -10.44 -0.06
N LYS A 83 14.11 -10.27 1.08
CA LYS A 83 15.48 -10.76 1.24
C LYS A 83 15.58 -12.27 1.01
N LEU A 84 14.70 -13.07 1.63
CA LEU A 84 14.65 -14.53 1.42
C LEU A 84 14.44 -14.91 -0.05
N GLN A 85 13.67 -14.14 -0.82
CA GLN A 85 13.55 -14.38 -2.25
C GLN A 85 14.86 -14.15 -3.00
N LYS A 86 15.60 -13.08 -2.66
CA LYS A 86 16.92 -12.79 -3.26
C LYS A 86 17.93 -13.90 -2.91
N TRP A 87 17.94 -14.39 -1.68
CA TRP A 87 18.81 -15.52 -1.27
C TRP A 87 18.54 -16.80 -2.06
N ARG A 88 17.28 -17.11 -2.40
CA ARG A 88 16.97 -18.29 -3.24
C ARG A 88 17.57 -18.21 -4.64
N VAL A 89 17.67 -17.01 -5.22
CA VAL A 89 18.32 -16.82 -6.53
C VAL A 89 19.81 -17.12 -6.41
N VAL A 90 20.44 -16.68 -5.33
CA VAL A 90 21.85 -16.97 -5.03
C VAL A 90 22.09 -18.47 -4.83
N ASP A 91 21.25 -19.15 -4.03
CA ASP A 91 21.34 -20.60 -3.82
C ASP A 91 21.24 -21.38 -5.13
N LEU A 92 20.35 -20.95 -6.04
CA LEU A 92 20.18 -21.58 -7.35
C LEU A 92 21.40 -21.35 -8.26
N ILE A 93 21.97 -20.14 -8.27
CA ILE A 93 23.19 -19.84 -9.03
C ILE A 93 24.37 -20.67 -8.51
N MET A 94 24.56 -20.73 -7.18
CA MET A 94 25.61 -21.53 -6.56
C MET A 94 25.49 -23.01 -6.91
N PHE A 95 24.26 -23.54 -6.93
CA PHE A 95 24.03 -24.94 -7.31
C PHE A 95 24.35 -25.21 -8.79
N ILE A 96 24.01 -24.29 -9.70
CA ILE A 96 24.39 -24.40 -11.12
C ILE A 96 25.91 -24.41 -11.29
N LEU A 97 26.63 -23.53 -10.58
CA LEU A 97 28.09 -23.50 -10.62
C LEU A 97 28.71 -24.80 -10.11
N LEU A 98 28.12 -25.41 -9.06
CA LEU A 98 28.56 -26.70 -8.54
C LEU A 98 28.34 -27.83 -9.56
N LEU A 99 27.23 -27.83 -10.30
CA LEU A 99 26.99 -28.80 -11.37
C LEU A 99 27.99 -28.63 -12.54
N ILE A 100 28.32 -27.40 -12.91
CA ILE A 100 29.31 -27.11 -13.96
C ILE A 100 30.71 -27.57 -13.50
N GLY A 101 31.12 -27.21 -12.29
CA GLY A 101 32.41 -27.63 -11.71
C GLY A 101 32.52 -29.15 -11.58
N GLY A 102 31.44 -29.82 -11.16
CA GLY A 102 31.37 -31.27 -11.11
C GLY A 102 31.52 -31.93 -12.48
N ARG A 103 30.99 -31.33 -13.55
CA ARG A 103 31.18 -31.83 -14.92
C ARG A 103 32.63 -31.76 -15.38
N PHE A 104 33.35 -30.68 -15.08
CA PHE A 104 34.77 -30.53 -15.43
C PHE A 104 35.67 -31.58 -14.76
N LEU A 105 35.37 -31.97 -13.51
CA LEU A 105 36.17 -32.96 -12.78
C LEU A 105 35.97 -34.41 -13.29
N ILE A 106 34.83 -34.69 -13.95
CA ILE A 106 34.51 -36.05 -14.42
C ILE A 106 35.27 -36.42 -15.71
N ASP A 107 35.70 -35.43 -16.51
CA ASP A 107 36.38 -35.69 -17.79
C ASP A 107 37.79 -36.29 -17.64
N GLU A 108 38.43 -36.19 -16.45
CA GLU A 108 39.79 -36.71 -16.23
C GLU A 108 39.86 -38.19 -15.78
N GLU A 109 38.81 -38.78 -15.18
CA GLU A 109 38.85 -40.16 -14.66
C GLU A 109 37.67 -41.03 -15.12
N LYS A 110 37.92 -41.93 -16.10
CA LYS A 110 36.87 -42.69 -16.79
C LYS A 110 36.20 -43.84 -16.01
N ILE A 111 36.64 -44.19 -14.79
CA ILE A 111 36.26 -45.47 -14.14
C ILE A 111 35.44 -45.30 -12.84
N VAL A 112 35.46 -44.13 -12.17
CA VAL A 112 34.62 -43.85 -10.97
C VAL A 112 33.19 -43.37 -11.35
N SER A 113 32.84 -43.49 -12.63
CA SER A 113 31.72 -42.79 -13.25
C SER A 113 30.34 -43.21 -12.72
N VAL A 114 30.11 -44.48 -12.40
CA VAL A 114 28.76 -44.97 -12.08
C VAL A 114 28.29 -44.53 -10.69
N GLN A 115 29.12 -44.71 -9.65
CA GLN A 115 28.76 -44.31 -8.27
C GLN A 115 28.64 -42.79 -8.12
N LEU A 116 29.52 -42.02 -8.77
CA LEU A 116 29.44 -40.56 -8.79
C LEU A 116 28.20 -40.05 -9.53
N PHE A 117 27.76 -40.74 -10.59
CA PHE A 117 26.54 -40.38 -11.32
C PHE A 117 25.28 -40.61 -10.47
N TYR A 118 25.19 -41.73 -9.76
CA TYR A 118 24.09 -41.98 -8.83
C TYR A 118 24.10 -41.03 -7.63
N GLY A 119 25.28 -40.69 -7.09
CA GLY A 119 25.43 -39.71 -6.02
C GLY A 119 24.99 -38.30 -6.45
N GLY A 120 25.43 -37.85 -7.63
CA GLY A 120 25.08 -36.54 -8.19
C GLY A 120 23.59 -36.42 -8.52
N THR A 121 22.99 -37.47 -9.10
CA THR A 121 21.55 -37.48 -9.38
C THR A 121 20.71 -37.48 -8.09
N ALA A 122 21.11 -38.22 -7.06
CA ALA A 122 20.45 -38.18 -5.76
C ALA A 122 20.51 -36.79 -5.11
N LEU A 123 21.68 -36.14 -5.12
CA LEU A 123 21.84 -34.77 -4.62
C LEU A 123 20.99 -33.76 -5.42
N TYR A 124 20.92 -33.92 -6.74
CA TYR A 124 20.07 -33.09 -7.59
C TYR A 124 18.57 -33.24 -7.26
N VAL A 125 18.10 -34.46 -7.06
CA VAL A 125 16.71 -34.72 -6.67
C VAL A 125 16.41 -34.10 -5.30
N LEU A 126 17.31 -34.26 -4.31
CA LEU A 126 17.16 -33.65 -2.98
C LEU A 126 17.13 -32.12 -3.04
N PHE A 127 17.99 -31.52 -3.87
CA PHE A 127 17.99 -30.08 -4.10
C PHE A 127 16.67 -29.60 -4.72
N CYS A 128 16.19 -30.30 -5.76
CA CYS A 128 14.89 -30.01 -6.39
C CYS A 128 13.75 -30.10 -5.38
N LEU A 129 13.70 -31.15 -4.56
CA LEU A 129 12.69 -31.31 -3.50
C LEU A 129 12.74 -30.16 -2.49
N ARG A 130 13.94 -29.78 -2.03
CA ARG A 130 14.12 -28.63 -1.14
C ARG A 130 13.61 -27.33 -1.76
N MET A 131 13.89 -27.09 -3.05
CA MET A 131 13.41 -25.90 -3.76
C MET A 131 11.89 -25.87 -3.89
N VAL A 132 11.26 -27.01 -4.17
CA VAL A 132 9.80 -27.12 -4.24
C VAL A 132 9.17 -26.88 -2.87
N VAL A 133 9.66 -27.53 -1.81
CA VAL A 133 9.14 -27.37 -0.45
C VAL A 133 9.27 -25.91 0.01
N THR A 134 10.44 -25.30 -0.17
CA THR A 134 10.66 -23.89 0.21
C THR A 134 9.77 -22.94 -0.60
N ALA A 135 9.54 -23.20 -1.89
CA ALA A 135 8.62 -22.41 -2.71
C ALA A 135 7.17 -22.50 -2.24
N ILE A 136 6.69 -23.70 -1.88
CA ILE A 136 5.34 -23.91 -1.34
C ILE A 136 5.18 -23.16 0.00
N VAL A 137 6.13 -23.35 0.93
CA VAL A 137 6.11 -22.69 2.24
C VAL A 137 6.10 -21.17 2.07
N LEU A 138 6.95 -20.63 1.19
CA LEU A 138 6.98 -19.19 0.91
C LEU A 138 5.67 -18.69 0.30
N LYS A 139 5.06 -19.43 -0.63
CA LYS A 139 3.76 -19.06 -1.21
C LYS A 139 2.67 -18.98 -0.14
N ILE A 140 2.63 -19.95 0.78
CA ILE A 140 1.69 -19.95 1.90
C ILE A 140 1.94 -18.75 2.83
N LEU A 141 3.18 -18.52 3.23
CA LEU A 141 3.55 -17.41 4.12
C LEU A 141 3.28 -16.04 3.48
N LEU A 142 3.59 -15.87 2.19
CA LEU A 142 3.30 -14.66 1.43
C LEU A 142 1.80 -14.38 1.38
N SER A 143 0.98 -15.41 1.15
CA SER A 143 -0.48 -15.23 1.12
C SER A 143 -1.03 -14.72 2.45
N LYS A 144 -0.54 -15.25 3.58
CA LYS A 144 -0.95 -14.82 4.93
C LYS A 144 -0.47 -13.41 5.24
N ASN A 145 0.78 -13.09 4.92
CA ASN A 145 1.34 -11.76 5.18
C ASN A 145 0.75 -10.69 4.27
N LYS A 146 0.45 -10.99 3.00
CA LYS A 146 -0.25 -10.07 2.09
C LYS A 146 -1.61 -9.63 2.66
N LYS A 147 -2.39 -10.56 3.24
CA LYS A 147 -3.66 -10.20 3.91
C LYS A 147 -3.44 -9.24 5.09
N ARG A 148 -2.45 -9.51 5.94
CA ARG A 148 -2.09 -8.62 7.06
C ARG A 148 -1.64 -7.25 6.58
N TRP A 149 -0.88 -7.20 5.48
CA TRP A 149 -0.43 -5.94 4.89
C TRP A 149 -1.59 -5.10 4.36
N LEU A 150 -2.62 -5.72 3.77
CA LEU A 150 -3.82 -5.00 3.32
C LEU A 150 -4.57 -4.34 4.49
N ILE A 151 -4.60 -4.97 5.66
CA ILE A 151 -5.17 -4.37 6.88
C ILE A 151 -4.36 -3.13 7.29
N VAL A 152 -3.03 -3.24 7.29
CA VAL A 152 -2.13 -2.10 7.59
C VAL A 152 -2.36 -0.96 6.61
N LEU A 153 -2.44 -1.25 5.30
CA LEU A 153 -2.71 -0.25 4.27
C LEU A 153 -4.06 0.45 4.47
N LYS A 154 -5.11 -0.29 4.82
CA LYS A 154 -6.42 0.30 5.06
C LYS A 154 -6.40 1.23 6.26
N ARG A 155 -5.70 0.82 7.32
CA ARG A 155 -5.54 1.66 8.51
C ARG A 155 -4.69 2.90 8.23
N PHE A 156 -3.65 2.76 7.40
CA PHE A 156 -2.83 3.88 6.96
C PHE A 156 -3.63 4.86 6.11
N GLN A 157 -4.45 4.36 5.17
CA GLN A 157 -5.34 5.19 4.36
C GLN A 157 -6.33 5.98 5.24
N GLN A 158 -6.97 5.32 6.20
CA GLN A 158 -7.88 5.96 7.15
C GLN A 158 -7.16 7.04 7.99
N TRP A 159 -5.97 6.73 8.49
CA TRP A 159 -5.17 7.68 9.26
C TRP A 159 -4.75 8.92 8.44
N LEU A 160 -4.35 8.72 7.17
CA LEU A 160 -4.02 9.81 6.26
C LEU A 160 -5.23 10.71 5.97
N SER A 161 -6.40 10.11 5.70
CA SER A 161 -7.60 10.88 5.41
C SER A 161 -8.12 11.65 6.63
N GLU A 162 -8.08 11.04 7.82
CA GLU A 162 -8.61 11.65 9.04
C GLU A 162 -7.68 12.72 9.63
N LYS A 163 -6.37 12.47 9.66
CA LYS A 163 -5.42 13.36 10.36
C LYS A 163 -4.69 14.33 9.46
N LYS A 164 -4.42 13.95 8.21
CA LYS A 164 -3.55 14.72 7.32
C LYS A 164 -4.29 15.27 6.09
N GLN A 165 -5.57 14.90 5.90
CA GLN A 165 -6.40 15.27 4.74
C GLN A 165 -5.75 14.90 3.39
N ILE A 166 -4.90 13.86 3.38
CA ILE A 166 -4.21 13.35 2.20
C ILE A 166 -5.01 12.17 1.65
N GLU A 167 -5.27 12.16 0.34
CA GLU A 167 -5.90 11.01 -0.32
C GLU A 167 -4.84 10.00 -0.75
N TYR A 168 -5.02 8.74 -0.32
CA TYR A 168 -4.14 7.64 -0.70
C TYR A 168 -4.90 6.59 -1.52
N THR A 169 -4.51 6.47 -2.79
CA THR A 169 -5.00 5.44 -3.70
C THR A 169 -4.14 4.19 -3.61
N VAL A 170 -4.65 3.15 -2.96
CA VAL A 170 -3.97 1.85 -2.88
C VAL A 170 -3.99 1.16 -4.25
N LYS A 171 -2.82 0.82 -4.78
CA LYS A 171 -2.67 0.02 -6.00
C LYS A 171 -2.78 -1.47 -5.66
N PHE A 172 -3.68 -2.18 -6.34
CA PHE A 172 -3.90 -3.62 -6.13
C PHE A 172 -3.39 -4.42 -7.32
N GLU A 173 -2.70 -5.53 -7.06
CA GLU A 173 -2.23 -6.45 -8.10
C GLU A 173 -3.38 -7.32 -8.65
N THR A 174 -4.39 -7.60 -7.83
CA THR A 174 -5.46 -8.54 -8.18
C THR A 174 -6.84 -8.07 -7.70
N ILE A 175 -7.89 -8.43 -8.45
CA ILE A 175 -9.29 -8.14 -8.10
C ILE A 175 -9.66 -8.73 -6.73
N LYS A 176 -9.12 -9.91 -6.38
CA LYS A 176 -9.35 -10.54 -5.08
C LYS A 176 -8.81 -9.70 -3.92
N GLN A 177 -7.66 -9.03 -4.09
CA GLN A 177 -7.11 -8.12 -3.08
C GLN A 177 -8.00 -6.90 -2.91
N LYS A 178 -8.47 -6.30 -4.01
CA LYS A 178 -9.38 -5.14 -3.97
C LYS A 178 -10.67 -5.46 -3.20
N ARG A 179 -11.35 -6.56 -3.53
CA ARG A 179 -12.56 -6.99 -2.80
C ARG A 179 -12.29 -7.24 -1.32
N TYR A 180 -11.19 -7.95 -1.02
CA TYR A 180 -10.82 -8.19 0.38
C TYR A 180 -10.59 -6.87 1.12
N PHE A 181 -9.88 -5.93 0.51
CA PHE A 181 -9.61 -4.61 1.08
C PHE A 181 -10.89 -3.83 1.39
N GLU A 182 -11.84 -3.80 0.45
CA GLU A 182 -13.14 -3.16 0.63
C GLU A 182 -13.91 -3.77 1.81
N CYS A 183 -13.90 -5.10 1.97
CA CYS A 183 -14.59 -5.81 3.04
C CYS A 183 -13.93 -5.75 4.43
N ILE A 184 -12.70 -5.25 4.59
CA ILE A 184 -12.04 -5.18 5.91
C ILE A 184 -12.80 -4.18 6.81
N ASP A 185 -13.44 -4.64 7.87
CA ASP A 185 -14.02 -3.74 8.88
C ASP A 185 -13.00 -3.46 10.00
N LEU A 186 -12.46 -2.25 10.00
CA LEU A 186 -11.47 -1.79 10.98
C LEU A 186 -12.06 -1.53 12.37
N LYS A 187 -13.40 -1.53 12.53
CA LYS A 187 -14.05 -1.36 13.85
C LYS A 187 -13.88 -2.59 14.75
N SER A 188 -13.54 -3.75 14.20
CA SER A 188 -13.52 -5.03 14.92
C SER A 188 -12.23 -5.33 15.71
N GLU A 189 -11.15 -4.56 15.54
CA GLU A 189 -9.83 -4.84 16.18
C GLU A 189 -9.67 -4.25 17.61
N TYR A 190 -10.74 -3.77 18.25
CA TYR A 190 -10.72 -3.29 19.65
C TYR A 190 -11.09 -4.36 20.71
N TYR A 191 -11.08 -5.65 20.33
CA TYR A 191 -11.27 -6.78 21.26
C TYR A 191 -10.09 -7.75 21.22
#